data_AF-A0A4R4UD81-F1
#
_entry.id   AF-A0A4R4UD81-F1
#
_cell.length_a   1.000
_cell.length_b   1.000
_cell.length_c   1.000
_cell.angle_alpha   90.00
_cell.angle_beta   90.00
_cell.angle_gamma   90.00
#
_symmetry.space_group_name_H-M   'P 1'
#
loop_
_entity.id
_entity.type
_entity.pdbx_description
1 polymer ?
#
loop_
_entity_poly.entity_id
_entity_poly.type
_entity_poly.pdbx_seq_one_letter_code
_entity_poly.pdbx_strand_id
1 'polypeptide(L)'
;MRDLDFAAWRAVDHGERELDWSVWLGRPEHADHLTATGRVLIPRMVSDLTAFFGSRWLHRAAYPDPQTGRQLVPGLGRFAPTLASSDRMRPGAFIEAVRWWAPLQLLEGSQVLGVRSVRNDARKDVRAARLFHTLTQTRLAAMGTSLGADVTLEPPTTGGPGDVLLKVPGTELFIEVVTLSPESKFTQQDEYTNRHRFYLHALEGRLPVYFEGDVPGFLHKAEEERWVQKTKEVAVQCAQTGRPVELSTGETGFLVVKPGPVPPGTELIGPFIESDQGSRLVEVIRKKGVNTQGAGLAWIWVEDHGGLHPTTEFFRRPLAEQLDAMRNLTKEIFDGYRHIAGIIYSYAHQRAAPLPPDGQAQRLDGYALQRGLPIDRVRRTFIVTRRLSLPTPTEFLVKMCDQEPYWLDRTLARLHVADSAQALLVPPPGAAARRSPLWTPP
;
A
#
# COMPACT_ATOMS: atom_id res chain seq x y z
N MET A 1 -16.95 18.20 -6.27
CA MET A 1 -15.87 18.49 -5.29
C MET A 1 -16.09 19.90 -4.75
N ARG A 2 -16.12 20.12 -3.42
CA ARG A 2 -16.69 21.37 -2.85
C ARG A 2 -15.61 22.39 -2.47
N ASP A 3 -15.89 23.67 -2.70
CA ASP A 3 -14.94 24.81 -2.63
C ASP A 3 -14.19 24.97 -1.30
N LEU A 4 -14.76 24.46 -0.20
CA LEU A 4 -14.23 24.64 1.15
C LEU A 4 -13.07 23.69 1.50
N ASP A 5 -13.10 22.43 1.05
CA ASP A 5 -11.96 21.53 1.23
C ASP A 5 -10.77 22.02 0.39
N PHE A 6 -11.04 22.54 -0.82
CA PHE A 6 -10.04 23.24 -1.62
C PHE A 6 -9.55 24.53 -0.98
N ALA A 7 -10.40 25.29 -0.28
CA ALA A 7 -9.94 26.46 0.46
C ALA A 7 -8.98 26.08 1.58
N ALA A 8 -9.26 24.99 2.32
CA ALA A 8 -8.35 24.48 3.35
C ALA A 8 -7.00 24.02 2.77
N TRP A 9 -7.03 23.29 1.65
CA TRP A 9 -5.82 22.88 0.94
C TRP A 9 -5.05 24.06 0.33
N ARG A 10 -5.74 25.08 -0.20
CA ARG A 10 -5.11 26.32 -0.68
C ARG A 10 -4.42 27.09 0.45
N ALA A 11 -5.07 27.22 1.60
CA ALA A 11 -4.45 27.84 2.77
C ALA A 11 -3.18 27.07 3.20
N VAL A 12 -3.20 25.74 3.10
CA VAL A 12 -2.02 24.90 3.33
C VAL A 12 -0.92 25.12 2.28
N ASP A 13 -1.27 25.12 0.99
CA ASP A 13 -0.32 25.38 -0.11
C ASP A 13 0.27 26.81 -0.06
N HIS A 14 -0.46 27.79 0.47
CA HIS A 14 0.01 29.16 0.66
C HIS A 14 0.76 29.39 1.98
N GLY A 15 0.88 28.36 2.84
CA GLY A 15 1.54 28.48 4.15
C GLY A 15 0.73 29.24 5.21
N GLU A 16 -0.54 29.52 4.95
CA GLU A 16 -1.47 30.17 5.89
C GLU A 16 -1.96 29.19 6.97
N ARG A 17 -1.82 27.88 6.73
CA ARG A 17 -2.24 26.81 7.63
C ARG A 17 -1.29 25.61 7.57
N GLU A 18 -1.04 24.95 8.71
CA GLU A 18 -0.34 23.66 8.73
C GLU A 18 -1.26 22.51 8.29
N LEU A 19 -0.70 21.53 7.56
CA LEU A 19 -1.45 20.32 7.20
C LEU A 19 -1.70 19.45 8.45
N ASP A 20 -2.96 19.26 8.79
CA ASP A 20 -3.43 18.38 9.86
C ASP A 20 -4.36 17.28 9.33
N TRP A 21 -4.70 16.32 10.20
CA TRP A 21 -5.56 15.19 9.83
C TRP A 21 -6.97 15.61 9.42
N SER A 22 -7.48 16.76 9.89
CA SER A 22 -8.79 17.27 9.50
C SER A 22 -8.80 17.78 8.05
N VAL A 23 -7.71 18.43 7.61
CA VAL A 23 -7.52 18.83 6.21
C VAL A 23 -7.34 17.60 5.33
N TRP A 24 -6.60 16.60 5.82
CA TRP A 24 -6.26 15.42 5.05
C TRP A 24 -7.45 14.45 4.86
N LEU A 25 -8.26 14.23 5.90
CA LEU A 25 -9.48 13.41 5.80
C LEU A 25 -10.68 14.19 5.21
N GLY A 26 -10.66 15.51 5.32
CA GLY A 26 -11.73 16.39 4.85
C GLY A 26 -12.90 16.48 5.80
N ARG A 27 -13.91 17.26 5.41
CA ARG A 27 -15.09 17.47 6.23
C ARG A 27 -16.16 16.37 6.04
N PRO A 28 -16.73 15.82 7.13
CA PRO A 28 -17.76 14.78 7.05
C PRO A 28 -18.95 15.14 6.16
N GLU A 29 -19.44 16.38 6.26
CA GLU A 29 -20.58 16.90 5.49
C GLU A 29 -20.32 16.91 3.96
N HIS A 30 -19.04 16.88 3.56
CA HIS A 30 -18.59 16.92 2.18
C HIS A 30 -18.27 15.55 1.58
N ALA A 31 -18.19 14.51 2.40
CA ALA A 31 -17.91 13.14 2.01
C ALA A 31 -19.16 12.43 1.46
N ASP A 32 -19.58 12.84 0.26
CA ASP A 32 -20.67 12.25 -0.55
C ASP A 32 -20.51 10.75 -0.81
N HIS A 33 -19.27 10.25 -0.90
CA HIS A 33 -18.92 8.84 -1.08
C HIS A 33 -19.04 7.99 0.19
N LEU A 34 -19.36 8.59 1.35
CA LEU A 34 -19.47 7.90 2.64
C LEU A 34 -20.92 7.83 3.14
N THR A 35 -21.25 6.72 3.79
CA THR A 35 -22.51 6.55 4.53
C THR A 35 -22.53 7.45 5.77
N ALA A 36 -23.67 7.52 6.47
CA ALA A 36 -23.76 8.24 7.75
C ALA A 36 -22.70 7.72 8.75
N THR A 37 -22.54 6.40 8.86
CA THR A 37 -21.50 5.77 9.69
C THR A 37 -20.10 6.17 9.26
N GLY A 38 -19.80 6.15 7.95
CA GLY A 38 -18.50 6.60 7.43
C GLY A 38 -18.20 8.06 7.74
N ARG A 39 -19.20 8.95 7.67
CA ARG A 39 -19.04 10.37 8.01
C ARG A 39 -18.77 10.60 9.50
N VAL A 40 -19.47 9.88 10.38
CA VAL A 40 -19.24 9.94 11.84
C VAL A 40 -17.85 9.43 12.22
N LEU A 41 -17.26 8.54 11.41
CA LEU A 41 -15.92 8.03 11.65
C LEU A 41 -14.82 9.08 11.43
N ILE A 42 -15.01 10.04 10.52
CA ILE A 42 -13.98 11.05 10.20
C ILE A 42 -13.50 11.82 11.45
N PRO A 43 -14.37 12.47 12.26
CA PRO A 43 -13.91 13.21 13.43
C PRO A 43 -13.18 12.33 14.46
N ARG A 44 -13.63 11.08 14.62
CA ARG A 44 -12.97 10.10 15.49
C ARG A 44 -11.57 9.79 14.98
N MET A 45 -11.40 9.50 13.69
CA MET A 45 -10.07 9.28 13.09
C MET A 45 -9.17 10.51 13.23
N VAL A 46 -9.68 11.73 13.01
CA VAL A 46 -8.92 12.96 13.20
C VAL A 46 -8.39 13.06 14.63
N SER A 47 -9.26 12.85 15.62
CA SER A 47 -8.89 12.86 17.05
C SER A 47 -7.83 11.81 17.35
N ASP A 48 -8.08 10.57 16.96
CA ASP A 48 -7.25 9.42 17.32
C ASP A 48 -5.88 9.46 16.63
N LEU A 49 -5.81 9.80 15.35
CA LEU A 49 -4.54 9.96 14.63
C LEU A 49 -3.75 11.17 15.14
N THR A 50 -4.43 12.25 15.51
CA THR A 50 -3.78 13.41 16.18
C THR A 50 -3.22 13.00 17.53
N ALA A 51 -3.97 12.25 18.33
CA ALA A 51 -3.51 11.74 19.61
C ALA A 51 -2.35 10.77 19.41
N PHE A 52 -2.39 9.88 18.42
CA PHE A 52 -1.34 8.89 18.19
C PHE A 52 -0.05 9.51 17.65
N PHE A 53 -0.11 10.27 16.55
CA PHE A 53 1.07 10.81 15.86
C PHE A 53 1.50 12.20 16.37
N GLY A 54 0.60 12.95 17.00
CA GLY A 54 0.80 14.35 17.36
C GLY A 54 0.30 15.31 16.29
N SER A 55 -0.14 16.50 16.72
CA SER A 55 -0.81 17.50 15.87
C SER A 55 0.02 17.99 14.68
N ARG A 56 1.33 18.15 14.85
CA ARG A 56 2.24 18.65 13.79
C ARG A 56 2.90 17.54 12.99
N TRP A 57 2.59 16.27 13.27
CA TRP A 57 3.28 15.16 12.64
C TRP A 57 3.00 15.10 11.14
N LEU A 58 1.74 15.24 10.74
CA LEU A 58 1.37 15.14 9.33
C LEU A 58 2.00 16.25 8.49
N HIS A 59 2.02 17.48 8.99
CA HIS A 59 2.73 18.59 8.35
C HIS A 59 4.23 18.28 8.18
N ARG A 60 4.91 17.80 9.23
CA ARG A 60 6.34 17.43 9.14
C ARG A 60 6.61 16.26 8.19
N ALA A 61 5.66 15.33 8.02
CA ALA A 61 5.78 14.19 7.12
C ALA A 61 5.48 14.54 5.65
N ALA A 62 4.61 15.53 5.43
CA ALA A 62 4.16 15.94 4.10
C ALA A 62 4.94 17.12 3.51
N TYR A 63 5.83 17.77 4.27
CA TYR A 63 6.66 18.86 3.78
C TYR A 63 8.13 18.56 4.03
N PRO A 64 8.98 18.55 2.98
CA PRO A 64 10.41 18.39 3.15
C PRO A 64 10.98 19.59 3.91
N ASP A 65 11.99 19.33 4.72
CA ASP A 65 12.72 20.36 5.45
C ASP A 65 14.21 20.22 5.13
N PRO A 66 14.75 21.09 4.24
CA PRO A 66 16.15 21.04 3.84
C PRO A 66 17.12 21.24 5.01
N GLN A 67 16.74 21.97 6.06
CA GLN A 67 17.60 22.23 7.20
C GLN A 67 17.79 20.99 8.07
N THR A 68 16.79 20.09 8.08
CA THR A 68 16.83 18.85 8.86
C THR A 68 16.99 17.60 8.01
N GLY A 69 17.17 17.76 6.69
CA GLY A 69 17.30 16.65 5.73
C GLY A 69 16.04 15.80 5.60
N ARG A 70 14.88 16.29 6.07
CA ARG A 70 13.62 15.53 6.00
C ARG A 70 13.12 15.48 4.57
N GLN A 71 12.76 14.28 4.15
CA GLN A 71 12.13 14.01 2.85
C GLN A 71 10.63 13.82 3.02
N LEU A 72 9.90 14.05 1.92
CA LEU A 72 8.48 13.75 1.81
C LEU A 72 8.24 12.25 2.08
N VAL A 73 7.20 11.93 2.84
CA VAL A 73 6.67 10.56 2.89
C VAL A 73 5.80 10.29 1.65
N PRO A 74 6.17 9.32 0.78
CA PRO A 74 5.36 8.96 -0.38
C PRO A 74 3.95 8.52 0.03
N GLY A 75 2.93 8.91 -0.75
CA GLY A 75 1.54 8.57 -0.44
C GLY A 75 0.87 9.44 0.65
N LEU A 76 1.57 10.44 1.21
CA LEU A 76 0.99 11.49 2.06
C LEU A 76 0.83 12.82 1.30
N GLY A 77 0.16 13.80 1.92
CA GLY A 77 -0.08 15.11 1.29
C GLY A 77 -1.10 15.02 0.14
N ARG A 78 -0.65 15.19 -1.11
CA ARG A 78 -1.52 15.23 -2.30
C ARG A 78 -2.26 13.93 -2.61
N PHE A 79 -1.89 12.83 -1.96
CA PHE A 79 -2.60 11.55 -2.02
C PHE A 79 -3.71 11.43 -0.96
N ALA A 80 -4.06 12.53 -0.28
CA ALA A 80 -5.18 12.61 0.65
C ALA A 80 -6.50 12.13 0.02
N PRO A 81 -7.40 11.50 0.79
CA PRO A 81 -8.75 11.17 0.31
C PRO A 81 -9.50 12.36 -0.29
N THR A 82 -9.30 13.56 0.26
CA THR A 82 -9.88 14.81 -0.24
C THR A 82 -9.35 15.25 -1.60
N LEU A 83 -8.13 14.83 -1.95
CA LEU A 83 -7.43 15.19 -3.18
C LEU A 83 -7.35 14.04 -4.18
N ALA A 84 -8.08 12.93 -3.93
CA ALA A 84 -8.07 11.81 -4.86
C ALA A 84 -8.41 12.29 -6.28
N SER A 85 -7.61 11.87 -7.24
CA SER A 85 -7.61 12.38 -8.62
C SER A 85 -8.93 12.18 -9.37
N SER A 86 -9.83 11.34 -8.84
CA SER A 86 -11.19 11.17 -9.36
C SER A 86 -12.17 10.75 -8.26
N ASP A 87 -13.45 10.96 -8.50
CA ASP A 87 -14.53 10.54 -7.61
C ASP A 87 -14.53 9.05 -7.31
N ARG A 88 -14.11 8.24 -8.30
CA ARG A 88 -13.98 6.79 -8.17
C ARG A 88 -12.87 6.37 -7.19
N MET A 89 -11.85 7.20 -6.98
CA MET A 89 -10.69 6.88 -6.14
C MET A 89 -10.86 7.29 -4.68
N ARG A 90 -11.78 8.21 -4.39
CA ARG A 90 -12.08 8.72 -3.05
C ARG A 90 -12.41 7.62 -2.03
N PRO A 91 -13.32 6.66 -2.33
CA PRO A 91 -13.61 5.55 -1.40
C PRO A 91 -12.37 4.74 -1.03
N GLY A 92 -11.50 4.45 -2.00
CA GLY A 92 -10.28 3.68 -1.76
C GLY A 92 -9.27 4.40 -0.90
N ALA A 93 -9.08 5.69 -1.13
CA ALA A 93 -8.20 6.50 -0.29
C ALA A 93 -8.74 6.58 1.15
N PHE A 94 -10.05 6.73 1.34
CA PHE A 94 -10.66 6.73 2.67
C PHE A 94 -10.45 5.38 3.39
N ILE A 95 -10.74 4.25 2.74
CA ILE A 95 -10.53 2.93 3.36
C ILE A 95 -9.05 2.69 3.72
N GLU A 96 -8.11 3.23 2.95
CA GLU A 96 -6.70 3.13 3.31
C GLU A 96 -6.36 3.93 4.57
N ALA A 97 -6.95 5.10 4.75
CA ALA A 97 -6.86 5.82 6.02
C ALA A 97 -7.45 5.00 7.19
N VAL A 98 -8.59 4.33 6.96
CA VAL A 98 -9.19 3.43 7.95
C VAL A 98 -8.26 2.26 8.27
N ARG A 99 -7.54 1.70 7.28
CA ARG A 99 -6.54 0.63 7.48
C ARG A 99 -5.34 1.08 8.31
N TRP A 100 -5.04 2.37 8.36
CA TRP A 100 -4.00 2.91 9.23
C TRP A 100 -4.53 3.12 10.64
N TRP A 101 -5.75 3.65 10.77
CA TRP A 101 -6.37 3.99 12.04
C TRP A 101 -6.82 2.76 12.84
N ALA A 102 -7.54 1.84 12.21
CA ALA A 102 -8.18 0.70 12.86
C ALA A 102 -7.21 -0.21 13.66
N PRO A 103 -6.05 -0.63 13.14
CA PRO A 103 -5.14 -1.47 13.91
C PRO A 103 -4.58 -0.74 15.12
N LEU A 104 -4.29 0.57 15.02
CA LEU A 104 -3.81 1.35 16.17
C LEU A 104 -4.84 1.36 17.30
N GLN A 105 -6.10 1.62 16.96
CA GLN A 105 -7.18 1.66 17.95
C GLN A 105 -7.49 0.29 18.54
N LEU A 106 -7.42 -0.77 17.75
CA LEU A 106 -7.59 -2.13 18.25
C LEU A 106 -6.53 -2.47 19.30
N LEU A 107 -5.27 -2.15 19.01
CA LEU A 107 -4.12 -2.49 19.86
C LEU A 107 -4.09 -1.63 21.13
N GLU A 108 -4.43 -0.34 21.03
CA GLU A 108 -4.61 0.52 22.21
C GLU A 108 -5.78 0.06 23.09
N GLY A 109 -6.94 -0.24 22.50
CA GLY A 109 -8.12 -0.71 23.22
C GLY A 109 -7.95 -2.09 23.85
N SER A 110 -7.16 -2.97 23.20
CA SER A 110 -6.82 -4.30 23.72
C SER A 110 -5.62 -4.28 24.69
N GLN A 111 -5.08 -3.10 25.00
CA GLN A 111 -3.94 -2.91 25.90
C GLN A 111 -2.71 -3.77 25.56
N VAL A 112 -2.44 -3.95 24.25
CA VAL A 112 -1.30 -4.75 23.77
C VAL A 112 0.02 -4.19 24.30
N LEU A 113 0.84 -5.05 24.88
CA LEU A 113 2.16 -4.68 25.38
C LEU A 113 3.02 -4.10 24.25
N GLY A 114 3.76 -3.02 24.56
CA GLY A 114 4.64 -2.33 23.61
C GLY A 114 3.97 -1.27 22.73
N VAL A 115 2.63 -1.17 22.68
CA VAL A 115 1.93 -0.16 21.85
C VAL A 115 2.37 1.27 22.19
N ARG A 116 2.67 1.56 23.46
CA ARG A 116 3.19 2.87 23.90
C ARG A 116 4.58 3.17 23.34
N SER A 117 5.45 2.17 23.22
CA SER A 117 6.79 2.31 22.63
C SER A 117 6.67 2.66 21.14
N VAL A 118 5.89 1.87 20.40
CA VAL A 118 5.60 2.08 18.98
C VAL A 118 5.02 3.47 18.72
N ARG A 119 4.04 3.89 19.52
CA ARG A 119 3.48 5.24 19.44
C ARG A 119 4.51 6.34 19.69
N ASN A 120 5.30 6.21 20.77
CA ASN A 120 6.32 7.22 21.11
C ASN A 120 7.34 7.39 19.99
N ASP A 121 7.72 6.28 19.36
CA ASP A 121 8.69 6.29 18.29
C ASP A 121 8.10 6.83 16.98
N ALA A 122 6.89 6.38 16.59
CA ALA A 122 6.16 6.91 15.45
C ALA A 122 5.93 8.43 15.53
N ARG A 123 5.70 8.99 16.73
CA ARG A 123 5.59 10.46 16.93
C ARG A 123 6.89 11.22 16.62
N LYS A 124 8.03 10.60 16.89
CA LYS A 124 9.36 11.24 16.80
C LYS A 124 9.92 11.14 15.40
N ASP A 125 9.84 9.96 14.80
CA ASP A 125 10.43 9.67 13.50
C ASP A 125 9.39 9.78 12.37
N VAL A 126 9.54 10.84 11.57
CA VAL A 126 8.64 11.15 10.46
C VAL A 126 9.10 10.54 9.12
N ARG A 127 10.14 9.70 9.11
CA ARG A 127 10.65 9.08 7.88
C ARG A 127 9.65 8.07 7.33
N ALA A 128 9.53 8.01 6.01
CA ALA A 128 8.62 7.10 5.31
C ALA A 128 8.83 5.63 5.70
N ALA A 129 10.10 5.20 5.73
CA ALA A 129 10.46 3.84 6.13
C ALA A 129 9.92 3.49 7.52
N ARG A 130 9.92 4.46 8.46
CA ARG A 130 9.44 4.23 9.83
C ARG A 130 7.92 4.23 9.93
N LEU A 131 7.23 5.10 9.18
CA LEU A 131 5.78 5.04 9.05
C LEU A 131 5.34 3.66 8.52
N PHE A 132 5.88 3.26 7.38
CA PHE A 132 5.51 1.99 6.74
C PHE A 132 5.84 0.78 7.60
N HIS A 133 6.95 0.83 8.34
CA HIS A 133 7.29 -0.19 9.32
C HIS A 133 6.25 -0.25 10.43
N THR A 134 5.89 0.89 11.04
CA THR A 134 4.88 0.98 12.11
C THR A 134 3.52 0.47 11.64
N LEU A 135 3.09 0.86 10.44
CA LEU A 135 1.82 0.41 9.85
C LEU A 135 1.83 -1.09 9.57
N THR A 136 2.95 -1.64 9.12
CA THR A 136 3.11 -3.08 8.91
C THR A 136 3.06 -3.83 10.23
N GLN A 137 3.86 -3.42 11.21
CA GLN A 137 3.94 -3.99 12.55
C GLN A 137 2.56 -4.04 13.22
N THR A 138 1.83 -2.92 13.20
CA THR A 138 0.48 -2.82 13.80
C THR A 138 -0.57 -3.59 13.03
N ARG A 139 -0.49 -3.67 11.69
CA ARG A 139 -1.36 -4.56 10.89
C ARG A 139 -1.13 -6.03 11.24
N LEU A 140 0.12 -6.48 11.30
CA LEU A 140 0.42 -7.89 11.63
C LEU A 140 -0.06 -8.25 13.03
N ALA A 141 0.14 -7.36 14.00
CA ALA A 141 -0.39 -7.49 15.33
C ALA A 141 -1.93 -7.58 15.32
N ALA A 142 -2.62 -6.68 14.62
CA ALA A 142 -4.09 -6.71 14.51
C ALA A 142 -4.61 -7.99 13.84
N MET A 143 -3.91 -8.50 12.81
CA MET A 143 -4.24 -9.79 12.18
C MET A 143 -4.07 -10.95 13.16
N GLY A 144 -2.97 -10.98 13.92
CA GLY A 144 -2.73 -11.96 14.99
C GLY A 144 -3.81 -11.92 16.07
N THR A 145 -4.11 -10.75 16.63
CA THR A 145 -5.18 -10.55 17.63
C THR A 145 -6.56 -10.94 17.08
N SER A 146 -6.80 -10.73 15.78
CA SER A 146 -8.05 -11.16 15.13
C SER A 146 -8.18 -12.68 15.03
N LEU A 147 -7.06 -13.40 14.97
CA LEU A 147 -7.00 -14.86 14.94
C LEU A 147 -6.83 -15.50 16.32
N GLY A 148 -6.88 -14.70 17.39
CA GLY A 148 -6.80 -15.19 18.77
C GLY A 148 -5.38 -15.41 19.29
N ALA A 149 -4.35 -14.88 18.62
CA ALA A 149 -3.00 -14.85 19.19
C ALA A 149 -2.92 -13.84 20.33
N ASP A 150 -2.13 -14.17 21.35
CA ASP A 150 -1.63 -13.18 22.31
C ASP A 150 -0.45 -12.44 21.67
N VAL A 151 -0.49 -11.10 21.69
CA VAL A 151 0.38 -10.26 20.88
C VAL A 151 1.20 -9.35 21.77
N THR A 152 2.49 -9.26 21.48
CA THR A 152 3.39 -8.26 22.05
C THR A 152 4.11 -7.53 20.93
N LEU A 153 4.13 -6.19 21.00
CA LEU A 153 4.93 -5.34 20.14
C LEU A 153 6.26 -5.03 20.83
N GLU A 154 7.35 -4.94 20.06
CA GLU A 154 8.68 -4.66 20.61
C GLU A 154 9.05 -5.57 21.82
N PRO A 155 8.80 -6.91 21.76
CA PRO A 155 9.10 -7.83 22.86
C PRO A 155 10.56 -7.71 23.33
N PRO A 156 10.83 -7.68 24.64
CA PRO A 156 12.20 -7.71 25.14
C PRO A 156 12.81 -9.09 24.83
N THR A 157 13.91 -9.14 24.08
CA THR A 157 14.69 -10.38 23.90
C THR A 157 16.17 -10.17 24.21
N THR A 158 16.86 -11.25 24.55
CA THR A 158 18.31 -11.30 24.78
C THR A 158 19.14 -10.97 23.53
N GLY A 159 18.55 -11.02 22.33
CA GLY A 159 19.18 -10.69 21.05
C GLY A 159 18.75 -9.34 20.45
N GLY A 160 18.03 -8.51 21.21
CA GLY A 160 17.42 -7.25 20.74
C GLY A 160 15.90 -7.36 20.57
N PRO A 161 15.14 -6.25 20.62
CA PRO A 161 13.70 -6.31 20.45
C PRO A 161 13.37 -6.77 19.03
N GLY A 162 12.45 -7.72 18.90
CA GLY A 162 11.80 -7.97 17.60
C GLY A 162 10.62 -7.05 17.44
N ASP A 163 10.06 -6.99 16.23
CA ASP A 163 8.96 -6.07 15.98
C ASP A 163 7.61 -6.61 16.52
N VAL A 164 7.33 -7.90 16.31
CA VAL A 164 6.07 -8.53 16.74
C VAL A 164 6.30 -9.94 17.27
N LEU A 165 5.76 -10.25 18.44
CA LEU A 165 5.62 -11.61 18.97
C LEU A 165 4.16 -12.02 18.95
N LEU A 166 3.86 -13.13 18.29
CA LEU A 166 2.54 -13.76 18.30
C LEU A 166 2.64 -15.09 19.06
N LYS A 167 1.93 -15.22 20.17
CA LYS A 167 1.82 -16.48 20.92
C LYS A 167 0.52 -17.16 20.56
N VAL A 168 0.63 -18.41 20.13
CA VAL A 168 -0.51 -19.27 19.78
C VAL A 168 -0.33 -20.61 20.50
N PRO A 169 -1.38 -21.44 20.64
CA PRO A 169 -1.24 -22.72 21.31
C PRO A 169 -0.09 -23.57 20.73
N GLY A 170 0.89 -23.89 21.57
CA GLY A 170 2.01 -24.75 21.21
C GLY A 170 3.17 -24.09 20.47
N THR A 171 3.12 -22.79 20.15
CA THR A 171 4.26 -22.10 19.53
C THR A 171 4.25 -20.59 19.70
N GLU A 172 5.42 -19.98 19.56
CA GLU A 172 5.57 -18.53 19.45
C GLU A 172 6.13 -18.19 18.07
N LEU A 173 5.68 -17.07 17.50
CA LEU A 173 6.19 -16.53 16.24
C LEU A 173 6.81 -15.18 16.51
N PHE A 174 8.14 -15.14 16.45
CA PHE A 174 8.90 -13.89 16.50
C PHE A 174 9.07 -13.37 15.08
N ILE A 175 8.47 -12.21 14.79
CA ILE A 175 8.45 -11.61 13.46
C ILE A 175 9.26 -10.30 13.49
N GLU A 176 10.26 -10.26 12.63
CA GLU A 176 11.04 -9.07 12.32
C GLU A 176 10.54 -8.47 11.01
N VAL A 177 10.09 -7.22 11.06
CA VAL A 177 9.56 -6.45 9.93
C VAL A 177 10.68 -5.70 9.22
N VAL A 178 10.62 -5.77 7.90
CA VAL A 178 11.50 -5.06 7.00
C VAL A 178 10.66 -4.43 5.91
N THR A 179 10.85 -3.13 5.67
CA THR A 179 10.16 -2.43 4.59
C THR A 179 11.09 -2.29 3.39
N LEU A 180 10.58 -2.66 2.22
CA LEU A 180 11.27 -2.47 0.95
C LEU A 180 10.61 -1.29 0.22
N SER A 181 11.26 -0.14 0.23
CA SER A 181 10.81 1.05 -0.52
C SER A 181 11.33 1.01 -1.97
N PRO A 182 10.78 1.77 -2.91
CA PRO A 182 11.39 1.93 -4.23
C PRO A 182 12.81 2.52 -4.08
N GLU A 183 13.72 2.25 -5.02
CA GLU A 183 15.00 2.98 -5.04
C GLU A 183 14.73 4.44 -5.41
N SER A 184 15.58 5.38 -4.96
CA SER A 184 15.38 6.81 -5.23
C SER A 184 15.26 7.13 -6.73
N LYS A 185 16.00 6.42 -7.59
CA LYS A 185 15.89 6.53 -9.05
C LYS A 185 14.52 6.06 -9.56
N PHE A 186 13.98 4.97 -9.00
CA PHE A 186 12.63 4.48 -9.31
C PHE A 186 11.56 5.44 -8.79
N THR A 187 11.70 5.96 -7.56
CA THR A 187 10.74 6.91 -6.98
C THR A 187 10.63 8.15 -7.84
N GLN A 188 11.75 8.75 -8.26
CA GLN A 188 11.72 9.88 -9.17
C GLN A 188 11.04 9.48 -10.48
N GLN A 189 11.49 8.41 -11.15
CA GLN A 189 10.91 8.02 -12.43
C GLN A 189 9.40 7.75 -12.35
N ASP A 190 8.94 7.04 -11.32
CA ASP A 190 7.53 6.70 -11.12
C ASP A 190 6.70 7.93 -10.74
N GLU A 191 7.25 8.89 -9.99
CA GLU A 191 6.61 10.19 -9.75
C GLU A 191 6.41 10.97 -11.05
N TYR A 192 7.40 11.00 -11.94
CA TYR A 192 7.28 11.65 -13.25
C TYR A 192 6.27 10.94 -14.15
N THR A 193 6.35 9.61 -14.26
CA THR A 193 5.39 8.83 -15.03
C THR A 193 3.96 8.97 -14.50
N ASN A 194 3.75 8.93 -13.18
CA ASN A 194 2.43 9.11 -12.59
C ASN A 194 1.88 10.52 -12.80
N ARG A 195 2.74 11.56 -12.72
CA ARG A 195 2.35 12.94 -13.08
C ARG A 195 1.86 13.04 -14.52
N HIS A 196 2.57 12.42 -15.45
CA HIS A 196 2.18 12.36 -16.86
C HIS A 196 0.86 11.59 -17.03
N ARG A 197 0.67 10.44 -16.37
CA ARG A 197 -0.61 9.71 -16.38
C ARG A 197 -1.78 10.53 -15.84
N PHE A 198 -1.60 11.24 -14.72
CA PHE A 198 -2.64 12.11 -14.18
C PHE A 198 -3.01 13.24 -15.15
N TYR A 199 -2.02 13.80 -15.83
CA TYR A 199 -2.25 14.80 -16.87
C TYR A 199 -3.09 14.23 -18.03
N LEU A 200 -2.77 13.02 -18.51
CA LEU A 200 -3.54 12.34 -19.55
C LEU A 200 -4.98 12.08 -19.12
N HIS A 201 -5.19 11.50 -17.92
CA HIS A 201 -6.53 11.27 -17.39
C HIS A 201 -7.35 12.56 -17.23
N ALA A 202 -6.70 13.68 -16.88
CA ALA A 202 -7.37 14.97 -16.83
C ALA A 202 -7.83 15.47 -18.22
N LEU A 203 -7.12 15.10 -19.28
CA LEU A 203 -7.54 15.39 -20.66
C LEU A 203 -8.69 14.48 -21.10
N GLU A 204 -8.64 13.18 -20.78
CA GLU A 204 -9.74 12.22 -21.04
C GLU A 204 -11.06 12.66 -20.39
N GLY A 205 -10.99 13.27 -19.21
CA GLY A 205 -12.17 13.82 -18.53
C GLY A 205 -12.77 15.07 -19.21
N ARG A 206 -12.04 15.71 -20.13
CA ARG A 206 -12.44 16.97 -20.78
C ARG A 206 -12.72 16.83 -22.28
N LEU A 207 -12.15 15.82 -22.91
CA LEU A 207 -12.24 15.56 -24.35
C LEU A 207 -12.75 14.13 -24.57
N PRO A 208 -13.53 13.86 -25.63
CA PRO A 208 -14.04 12.52 -25.93
C PRO A 208 -12.95 11.63 -26.55
N VAL A 209 -11.87 11.40 -25.82
CA VAL A 209 -10.69 10.63 -26.23
C VAL A 209 -10.17 9.75 -25.10
N TYR A 210 -9.37 8.76 -25.45
CA TYR A 210 -8.56 7.97 -24.52
C TYR A 210 -7.13 7.82 -25.02
N PHE A 211 -6.21 7.49 -24.12
CA PHE A 211 -4.79 7.26 -24.44
C PHE A 211 -4.40 5.79 -24.24
N GLU A 212 -3.50 5.30 -25.09
CA GLU A 212 -2.86 3.98 -24.95
C GLU A 212 -1.38 4.04 -25.35
N GLY A 213 -0.55 3.18 -24.78
CA GLY A 213 0.86 3.07 -25.12
C GLY A 213 1.80 3.71 -24.10
N ASP A 214 2.97 4.15 -24.56
CA ASP A 214 4.10 4.52 -23.71
C ASP A 214 3.96 5.93 -23.15
N VAL A 215 4.07 6.06 -21.83
CA VAL A 215 4.15 7.33 -21.11
C VAL A 215 5.60 7.62 -20.80
N PRO A 216 6.11 8.83 -21.10
CA PRO A 216 7.49 9.16 -20.81
C PRO A 216 7.75 9.13 -19.30
N GLY A 217 9.00 8.80 -18.96
CA GLY A 217 9.52 8.93 -17.61
C GLY A 217 9.90 10.36 -17.25
N PHE A 218 11.03 10.52 -16.54
CA PHE A 218 11.63 11.81 -16.29
C PHE A 218 11.88 12.56 -17.61
N LEU A 219 11.36 13.78 -17.69
CA LEU A 219 11.64 14.76 -18.73
C LEU A 219 12.20 16.00 -18.05
N HIS A 220 13.21 16.65 -18.65
CA HIS A 220 13.61 17.96 -18.16
C HIS A 220 12.49 18.97 -18.43
N LYS A 221 12.44 20.06 -17.65
CA LYS A 221 11.33 21.02 -17.66
C LYS A 221 10.91 21.48 -19.07
N ALA A 222 11.87 21.81 -19.93
CA ALA A 222 11.58 22.26 -21.30
C ALA A 222 10.98 21.14 -22.18
N GLU A 223 11.37 19.89 -21.95
CA GLU A 223 10.84 18.71 -22.64
C GLU A 223 9.46 18.35 -22.11
N GLU A 224 9.26 18.42 -20.79
CA GLU A 224 7.95 18.24 -20.13
C GLU A 224 6.94 19.25 -20.67
N GLU A 225 7.30 20.54 -20.75
CA GLU A 225 6.44 21.60 -21.32
C GLU A 225 6.08 21.32 -22.79
N ARG A 226 7.04 20.87 -23.59
CA ARG A 226 6.79 20.50 -25.01
C ARG A 226 5.88 19.28 -25.12
N TRP A 227 6.13 18.25 -24.31
CA TRP A 227 5.34 17.03 -24.30
C TRP A 227 3.89 17.32 -23.88
N VAL A 228 3.69 18.09 -22.80
CA VAL A 228 2.37 18.55 -22.34
C VAL A 228 1.64 19.31 -23.45
N GLN A 229 2.29 20.29 -24.07
CA GLN A 229 1.68 21.08 -25.13
C GLN A 229 1.31 20.21 -26.34
N LYS A 230 2.22 19.35 -26.79
CA LYS A 230 1.97 18.49 -27.95
C LYS A 230 0.87 17.48 -27.69
N THR A 231 0.85 16.88 -26.51
CA THR A 231 -0.18 15.92 -26.08
C THR A 231 -1.57 16.57 -26.10
N LYS A 232 -1.69 17.82 -25.61
CA LYS A 232 -2.94 18.58 -25.69
C LYS A 232 -3.39 18.81 -27.12
N GLU A 233 -2.47 19.20 -28.00
CA GLU A 233 -2.76 19.44 -29.42
C GLU A 233 -3.26 18.17 -30.11
N VAL A 234 -2.58 17.03 -29.92
CA VAL A 234 -3.01 15.76 -30.54
C VAL A 234 -4.33 15.25 -29.97
N ALA A 235 -4.61 15.48 -28.68
CA ALA A 235 -5.89 15.14 -28.08
C ALA A 235 -7.05 15.97 -28.66
N VAL A 236 -6.85 17.27 -28.84
CA VAL A 236 -7.83 18.15 -29.51
C VAL A 236 -8.02 17.74 -30.96
N GLN A 237 -6.94 17.46 -31.68
CA GLN A 237 -7.00 17.00 -33.08
C GLN A 237 -7.77 15.68 -33.20
N CYS A 238 -7.48 14.70 -32.34
CA CYS A 238 -8.17 13.41 -32.31
C CYS A 238 -9.68 13.61 -32.04
N ALA A 239 -10.02 14.46 -31.06
CA ALA A 239 -11.42 14.77 -30.73
C ALA A 239 -12.17 15.44 -31.90
N GLN A 240 -11.50 16.34 -32.64
CA GLN A 240 -12.10 17.05 -33.77
C GLN A 240 -12.24 16.19 -35.03
N THR A 241 -11.24 15.36 -35.31
CA THR A 241 -11.18 14.57 -36.55
C THR A 241 -11.82 13.20 -36.43
N GLY A 242 -12.02 12.70 -35.20
CA GLY A 242 -12.49 11.34 -34.94
C GLY A 242 -11.50 10.27 -35.39
N ARG A 243 -10.21 10.62 -35.59
CA ARG A 243 -9.17 9.69 -36.04
C ARG A 243 -8.08 9.55 -34.99
N PRO A 244 -7.52 8.34 -34.80
CA PRO A 244 -6.35 8.15 -33.94
C PRO A 244 -5.17 9.01 -34.35
N VAL A 245 -4.42 9.51 -33.37
CA VAL A 245 -3.20 10.29 -33.57
C VAL A 245 -2.09 9.73 -32.70
N GLU A 246 -0.93 9.47 -33.30
CA GLU A 246 0.24 8.95 -32.61
C GLU A 246 1.21 10.08 -32.23
N LEU A 247 1.79 9.97 -31.05
CA LEU A 247 2.77 10.87 -30.46
C LEU A 247 4.00 10.06 -30.06
N SER A 248 5.18 10.39 -30.58
CA SER A 248 6.43 9.82 -30.09
C SER A 248 6.73 10.29 -28.66
N THR A 249 7.14 9.37 -27.79
CA THR A 249 7.53 9.63 -26.39
C THR A 249 9.01 9.37 -26.11
N GLY A 250 9.80 9.15 -27.16
CA GLY A 250 11.24 8.89 -27.13
C GLY A 250 11.70 8.22 -28.42
N GLU A 251 12.88 7.59 -28.41
CA GLU A 251 13.44 6.93 -29.60
C GLU A 251 12.64 5.71 -30.07
N THR A 252 11.98 4.99 -29.14
CA THR A 252 11.26 3.74 -29.46
C THR A 252 9.83 3.67 -28.92
N GLY A 253 9.39 4.69 -28.17
CA GLY A 253 8.08 4.69 -27.49
C GLY A 253 7.05 5.55 -28.20
N PHE A 254 5.79 5.11 -28.17
CA PHE A 254 4.67 5.84 -28.77
C PHE A 254 3.45 5.87 -27.85
N LEU A 255 2.84 7.04 -27.75
CA LEU A 255 1.54 7.26 -27.12
C LEU A 255 0.51 7.49 -28.23
N VAL A 256 -0.56 6.70 -28.25
CA VAL A 256 -1.64 6.83 -29.22
C VAL A 256 -2.85 7.44 -28.53
N VAL A 257 -3.41 8.48 -29.14
CA VAL A 257 -4.69 9.08 -28.73
C VAL A 257 -5.78 8.56 -29.65
N LYS A 258 -6.87 8.06 -29.09
CA LYS A 258 -7.99 7.48 -29.84
C LYS A 258 -9.32 8.12 -29.45
N PRO A 259 -10.30 8.21 -30.36
CA PRO A 259 -11.59 8.80 -30.06
C PRO A 259 -12.48 7.85 -29.25
N GLY A 260 -13.35 8.43 -28.43
CA GLY A 260 -14.40 7.71 -27.71
C GLY A 260 -13.99 7.17 -26.35
N PRO A 261 -14.77 6.23 -25.79
CA PRO A 261 -14.53 5.68 -24.46
C PRO A 261 -13.39 4.65 -24.45
N VAL A 262 -12.67 4.56 -23.33
CA VAL A 262 -11.57 3.62 -23.14
C VAL A 262 -12.06 2.15 -23.18
N PRO A 263 -11.55 1.32 -24.10
CA PRO A 263 -11.86 -0.12 -24.12
C PRO A 263 -11.25 -0.86 -22.91
N PRO A 264 -11.85 -1.98 -22.46
CA PRO A 264 -11.24 -2.85 -21.46
C PRO A 264 -9.87 -3.36 -21.92
N GLY A 265 -8.89 -3.37 -21.02
CA GLY A 265 -7.52 -3.83 -21.30
C GLY A 265 -6.62 -2.78 -21.95
N THR A 266 -7.07 -1.53 -22.09
CA THR A 266 -6.22 -0.42 -22.51
C THR A 266 -5.20 -0.09 -21.40
N GLU A 267 -3.92 0.01 -21.76
CA GLU A 267 -2.84 0.26 -20.80
C GLU A 267 -1.97 1.46 -21.20
N LEU A 268 -1.54 2.20 -20.16
CA LEU A 268 -0.49 3.22 -20.24
C LEU A 268 0.78 2.65 -19.60
N ILE A 269 1.81 2.44 -20.41
CA ILE A 269 3.03 1.74 -20.04
C ILE A 269 4.12 2.76 -19.72
N GLY A 270 4.71 2.68 -18.52
CA GLY A 270 5.85 3.52 -18.17
C GLY A 270 7.17 2.95 -18.73
N PRO A 271 8.27 3.72 -18.70
CA PRO A 271 9.56 3.25 -19.18
C PRO A 271 10.04 2.03 -18.38
N PHE A 272 10.71 1.10 -19.06
CA PHE A 272 11.39 -0.01 -18.40
C PHE A 272 12.62 0.50 -17.64
N ILE A 273 12.78 0.08 -16.39
CA ILE A 273 13.93 0.42 -15.56
C ILE A 273 14.60 -0.89 -15.18
N GLU A 274 15.82 -1.11 -15.68
CA GLU A 274 16.63 -2.27 -15.33
C GLU A 274 17.17 -2.12 -13.90
N SER A 275 16.90 -3.10 -13.04
CA SER A 275 17.40 -3.15 -11.66
C SER A 275 17.47 -4.58 -11.16
N ASP A 276 18.55 -4.90 -10.44
CA ASP A 276 18.72 -6.17 -9.73
C ASP A 276 17.97 -6.13 -8.39
N GLN A 277 16.65 -6.13 -8.49
CA GLN A 277 15.79 -6.05 -7.32
C GLN A 277 15.86 -7.32 -6.45
N GLY A 278 16.27 -8.46 -7.02
CA GLY A 278 16.50 -9.71 -6.31
C GLY A 278 17.67 -9.61 -5.34
N SER A 279 18.83 -9.14 -5.79
CA SER A 279 20.00 -8.94 -4.91
C SER A 279 19.71 -7.96 -3.78
N ARG A 280 18.95 -6.90 -4.06
CA ARG A 280 18.54 -5.93 -3.06
C ARG A 280 17.65 -6.54 -1.97
N LEU A 281 16.66 -7.34 -2.37
CA LEU A 281 15.82 -8.08 -1.44
C LEU A 281 16.68 -8.99 -0.55
N VAL A 282 17.63 -9.72 -1.13
CA VAL A 282 18.57 -10.58 -0.40
C VAL A 282 19.42 -9.77 0.59
N GLU A 283 19.97 -8.63 0.18
CA GLU A 283 20.80 -7.79 1.05
C GLU A 283 20.01 -7.26 2.26
N VAL A 284 18.78 -6.80 2.02
CA VAL A 284 17.88 -6.30 3.07
C VAL A 284 17.56 -7.41 4.08
N ILE A 285 17.27 -8.62 3.61
CA ILE A 285 17.04 -9.77 4.47
C ILE A 285 18.32 -10.16 5.23
N ARG A 286 19.50 -10.17 4.58
CA ARG A 286 20.80 -10.47 5.22
C ARG A 286 21.10 -9.52 6.37
N LYS A 287 20.93 -8.21 6.16
CA LYS A 287 21.13 -7.19 7.22
C LYS A 287 20.25 -7.45 8.44
N LYS A 288 19.01 -7.88 8.22
CA LYS A 288 18.06 -8.22 9.30
C LYS A 288 18.34 -9.59 9.92
N GLY A 289 18.85 -10.54 9.15
CA GLY A 289 19.36 -11.83 9.64
C GLY A 289 20.46 -11.67 10.68
N VAL A 290 21.39 -10.72 10.49
CA VAL A 290 22.43 -10.40 11.49
C VAL A 290 21.80 -9.88 12.78
N ASN A 291 20.84 -8.95 12.69
CA ASN A 291 20.24 -8.31 13.86
C ASN A 291 19.38 -9.25 14.71
N THR A 292 18.89 -10.35 14.14
CA THR A 292 18.02 -11.31 14.84
C THR A 292 18.80 -12.44 15.50
N GLN A 293 20.13 -12.44 15.38
CA GLN A 293 20.97 -13.47 15.97
C GLN A 293 20.88 -13.46 17.50
N GLY A 294 20.49 -14.58 18.09
CA GLY A 294 20.31 -14.71 19.55
C GLY A 294 18.90 -14.45 20.08
N ALA A 295 17.95 -14.06 19.21
CA ALA A 295 16.53 -13.89 19.57
C ALA A 295 15.70 -15.19 19.49
N GLY A 296 16.33 -16.33 19.19
CA GLY A 296 15.65 -17.61 18.93
C GLY A 296 15.29 -17.79 17.45
N LEU A 297 14.25 -18.57 17.17
CA LEU A 297 13.76 -18.79 15.81
C LEU A 297 12.99 -17.56 15.30
N ALA A 298 13.52 -16.89 14.28
CA ALA A 298 12.98 -15.65 13.74
C ALA A 298 12.30 -15.86 12.37
N TRP A 299 11.21 -15.12 12.15
CA TRP A 299 10.55 -14.97 10.85
C TRP A 299 10.82 -13.56 10.33
N ILE A 300 11.29 -13.44 9.09
CA ILE A 300 11.52 -12.13 8.48
C ILE A 300 10.33 -11.79 7.59
N TRP A 301 9.56 -10.75 7.94
CA TRP A 301 8.49 -10.22 7.13
C TRP A 301 8.98 -9.03 6.31
N VAL A 302 9.13 -9.23 5.01
CA VAL A 302 9.40 -8.18 4.04
C VAL A 302 8.08 -7.63 3.52
N GLU A 303 7.76 -6.40 3.90
CA GLU A 303 6.66 -5.64 3.32
C GLU A 303 7.17 -4.77 2.16
N ASP A 304 6.67 -5.07 0.97
CA ASP A 304 7.02 -4.35 -0.24
C ASP A 304 6.07 -3.16 -0.49
N HIS A 305 6.65 -1.97 -0.50
CA HIS A 305 6.00 -0.69 -0.80
C HIS A 305 6.43 -0.14 -2.17
N GLY A 306 6.64 -1.01 -3.16
CA GLY A 306 7.09 -0.64 -4.50
C GLY A 306 8.61 -0.76 -4.70
N GLY A 307 9.28 -1.46 -3.80
CA GLY A 307 10.63 -1.95 -3.95
C GLY A 307 10.79 -3.01 -5.04
N LEU A 308 9.77 -3.85 -5.28
CA LEU A 308 9.67 -4.60 -6.54
C LEU A 308 8.68 -3.94 -7.49
N HIS A 309 9.11 -3.66 -8.73
CA HIS A 309 8.26 -2.97 -9.69
C HIS A 309 7.26 -3.94 -10.33
N PRO A 310 5.94 -3.63 -10.36
CA PRO A 310 4.90 -4.55 -10.85
C PRO A 310 5.02 -4.92 -12.33
N THR A 311 5.77 -4.14 -13.12
CA THR A 311 6.00 -4.45 -14.55
C THR A 311 7.18 -5.39 -14.78
N THR A 312 7.89 -5.81 -13.73
CA THR A 312 8.94 -6.83 -13.86
C THR A 312 8.34 -8.15 -14.36
N GLU A 313 9.16 -8.93 -15.08
CA GLU A 313 8.75 -10.24 -15.60
C GLU A 313 8.24 -11.16 -14.47
N PHE A 314 8.81 -11.03 -13.27
CA PHE A 314 8.40 -11.78 -12.08
C PHE A 314 6.88 -11.74 -11.86
N PHE A 315 6.26 -10.57 -11.87
CA PHE A 315 4.82 -10.44 -11.58
C PHE A 315 3.91 -10.93 -12.72
N ARG A 316 4.46 -11.20 -13.91
CA ARG A 316 3.75 -11.77 -15.07
C ARG A 316 3.75 -13.29 -15.08
N ARG A 317 4.68 -13.94 -14.37
CA ARG A 317 4.76 -15.41 -14.29
C ARG A 317 3.58 -16.00 -13.49
N PRO A 318 3.20 -17.27 -13.69
CA PRO A 318 2.26 -17.97 -12.81
C PRO A 318 2.69 -17.92 -11.33
N LEU A 319 1.72 -17.89 -10.41
CA LEU A 319 1.98 -17.76 -8.96
C LEU A 319 2.93 -18.85 -8.41
N ALA A 320 2.85 -20.06 -8.97
CA ALA A 320 3.70 -21.18 -8.59
C ALA A 320 5.16 -20.98 -9.04
N GLU A 321 5.40 -20.40 -10.22
CA GLU A 321 6.74 -20.05 -10.70
C GLU A 321 7.34 -18.87 -9.93
N GLN A 322 6.49 -17.89 -9.55
CA GLN A 322 6.89 -16.81 -8.65
C GLN A 322 7.38 -17.38 -7.31
N LEU A 323 6.66 -18.37 -6.75
CA LEU A 323 7.08 -19.07 -5.54
C LEU A 323 8.43 -19.78 -5.72
N ASP A 324 8.63 -20.49 -6.83
CA ASP A 324 9.89 -21.18 -7.12
C ASP A 324 11.07 -20.19 -7.26
N ALA A 325 10.84 -19.01 -7.86
CA ALA A 325 11.84 -17.94 -7.91
C ALA A 325 12.19 -17.41 -6.52
N MET A 326 11.21 -17.16 -5.65
CA MET A 326 11.44 -16.72 -4.27
C MET A 326 12.18 -17.75 -3.42
N ARG A 327 11.86 -19.04 -3.60
CA ARG A 327 12.57 -20.16 -2.95
C ARG A 327 14.04 -20.22 -3.36
N ASN A 328 14.31 -20.09 -4.66
CA ASN A 328 15.68 -20.08 -5.17
C ASN A 328 16.47 -18.87 -4.66
N LEU A 329 15.86 -17.68 -4.65
CA LEU A 329 16.48 -16.44 -4.20
C LEU A 329 16.87 -16.48 -2.71
N THR A 330 16.06 -17.12 -1.87
CA THR A 330 16.25 -17.14 -0.42
C THR A 330 17.09 -18.32 0.10
N LYS A 331 17.47 -19.25 -0.78
CA LYS A 331 18.22 -20.47 -0.41
C LYS A 331 19.51 -20.16 0.36
N GLU A 332 20.35 -19.27 -0.16
CA GLU A 332 21.62 -18.90 0.49
C GLU A 332 21.43 -18.22 1.84
N ILE A 333 20.29 -17.55 2.05
CA ILE A 333 19.96 -16.91 3.32
C ILE A 333 19.72 -17.97 4.37
N PHE A 334 18.92 -18.99 4.04
CA PHE A 334 18.72 -20.10 4.97
C PHE A 334 20.04 -20.81 5.27
N ASP A 335 20.87 -21.09 4.26
CA ASP A 335 22.17 -21.74 4.47
C ASP A 335 23.09 -20.92 5.40
N GLY A 336 23.08 -19.59 5.29
CA GLY A 336 23.90 -18.68 6.10
C GLY A 336 23.40 -18.41 7.52
N TYR A 337 22.08 -18.43 7.76
CA TYR A 337 21.49 -18.00 9.04
C TYR A 337 20.60 -19.08 9.64
N ARG A 338 21.14 -19.91 10.55
CA ARG A 338 20.45 -21.07 11.12
C ARG A 338 19.20 -20.74 11.94
N HIS A 339 19.14 -19.55 12.51
CA HIS A 339 18.04 -19.10 13.37
C HIS A 339 16.85 -18.53 12.59
N ILE A 340 16.97 -18.29 11.29
CA ILE A 340 15.84 -17.85 10.46
C ILE A 340 14.98 -19.08 10.12
N ALA A 341 13.74 -19.08 10.62
CA ALA A 341 12.73 -20.11 10.41
C ALA A 341 12.04 -19.99 9.04
N GLY A 342 11.80 -18.75 8.60
CA GLY A 342 11.17 -18.47 7.32
C GLY A 342 11.21 -17.00 6.95
N ILE A 343 10.95 -16.74 5.68
CA ILE A 343 10.89 -15.42 5.07
C ILE A 343 9.51 -15.26 4.45
N ILE A 344 8.80 -14.21 4.84
CA ILE A 344 7.54 -13.81 4.24
C ILE A 344 7.82 -12.58 3.38
N TYR A 345 7.49 -12.65 2.09
CA TYR A 345 7.46 -11.50 1.21
C TYR A 345 6.02 -11.14 0.92
N SER A 346 5.63 -9.89 1.16
CA SER A 346 4.25 -9.45 0.95
C SER A 346 4.18 -8.13 0.18
N TYR A 347 3.44 -8.14 -0.93
CA TYR A 347 3.25 -7.02 -1.83
C TYR A 347 1.76 -6.71 -2.01
N ALA A 348 1.32 -5.48 -1.74
CA ALA A 348 -0.08 -5.07 -2.02
C ALA A 348 -0.25 -3.65 -2.55
N HIS A 349 0.58 -3.29 -3.53
CA HIS A 349 0.43 -2.01 -4.23
C HIS A 349 -0.43 -2.10 -5.50
N GLN A 350 -0.74 -3.29 -6.00
CA GLN A 350 -1.49 -3.43 -7.24
C GLN A 350 -2.98 -3.16 -7.00
N ARG A 351 -3.50 -2.11 -7.64
CA ARG A 351 -4.94 -1.95 -7.85
C ARG A 351 -5.33 -2.71 -9.12
N ALA A 352 -6.43 -3.46 -9.08
CA ALA A 352 -6.97 -4.20 -10.20
C ALA A 352 -8.51 -4.16 -10.15
N ALA A 353 -9.11 -3.65 -11.22
CA ALA A 353 -10.56 -3.63 -11.41
C ALA A 353 -10.88 -4.20 -12.80
N PRO A 354 -11.51 -5.39 -12.91
CA PRO A 354 -11.94 -6.25 -11.80
C PRO A 354 -10.76 -6.84 -11.02
N LEU A 355 -11.01 -7.22 -9.76
CA LEU A 355 -10.05 -7.99 -8.98
C LEU A 355 -9.78 -9.33 -9.69
N PRO A 356 -8.51 -9.76 -9.80
CA PRO A 356 -8.20 -11.11 -10.24
C PRO A 356 -8.76 -12.12 -9.23
N PRO A 357 -8.99 -13.37 -9.66
CA PRO A 357 -9.41 -14.42 -8.75
C PRO A 357 -8.36 -14.64 -7.66
N ASP A 358 -8.83 -15.01 -6.48
CA ASP A 358 -7.96 -15.50 -5.41
C ASP A 358 -7.22 -16.74 -5.91
N GLY A 359 -5.96 -16.84 -5.52
CA GLY A 359 -5.07 -17.90 -6.00
C GLY A 359 -4.18 -18.40 -4.90
N GLN A 360 -3.76 -19.66 -4.99
CA GLN A 360 -2.75 -20.21 -4.11
C GLN A 360 -1.86 -21.20 -4.85
N ALA A 361 -0.60 -21.28 -4.43
CA ALA A 361 0.33 -22.30 -4.85
C ALA A 361 1.11 -22.80 -3.63
N GLN A 362 1.43 -24.10 -3.62
CA GLN A 362 2.16 -24.73 -2.54
C GLN A 362 3.35 -25.53 -3.09
N ARG A 363 4.42 -25.55 -2.30
CA ARG A 363 5.60 -26.40 -2.42
C ARG A 363 5.91 -26.97 -1.02
N LEU A 364 6.85 -27.90 -0.94
CA LEU A 364 7.25 -28.53 0.33
C LEU A 364 7.74 -27.51 1.38
N ASP A 365 8.43 -26.47 0.92
CA ASP A 365 9.11 -25.43 1.70
C ASP A 365 8.59 -24.03 1.35
N GLY A 366 7.32 -23.93 0.92
CA GLY A 366 6.71 -22.62 0.77
C GLY A 366 5.28 -22.59 0.23
N TYR A 367 4.67 -21.41 0.39
CA TYR A 367 3.31 -21.09 -0.01
C TYR A 367 3.31 -19.75 -0.75
N ALA A 368 2.41 -19.61 -1.71
CA ALA A 368 2.10 -18.34 -2.34
C ALA A 368 0.60 -18.12 -2.33
N LEU A 369 0.19 -16.91 -1.99
CA LEU A 369 -1.20 -16.52 -1.83
C LEU A 369 -1.44 -15.24 -2.64
N GLN A 370 -2.47 -15.23 -3.47
CA GLN A 370 -3.03 -14.03 -4.09
C GLN A 370 -4.41 -13.81 -3.50
N ARG A 371 -4.64 -12.65 -2.87
CA ARG A 371 -5.91 -12.31 -2.25
C ARG A 371 -6.40 -10.93 -2.71
N GLY A 372 -7.66 -10.86 -3.11
CA GLY A 372 -8.37 -9.60 -3.27
C GLY A 372 -8.59 -8.94 -1.89
N LEU A 373 -8.22 -7.68 -1.79
CA LEU A 373 -8.44 -6.83 -0.63
C LEU A 373 -9.55 -5.81 -0.94
N PRO A 374 -10.17 -5.20 0.08
CA PRO A 374 -11.14 -4.12 -0.11
C PRO A 374 -10.62 -3.02 -1.05
N ILE A 375 -11.54 -2.49 -1.87
CA ILE A 375 -11.30 -1.41 -2.83
C ILE A 375 -10.26 -1.76 -3.90
N ASP A 376 -10.53 -2.85 -4.62
CA ASP A 376 -9.82 -3.23 -5.84
C ASP A 376 -8.30 -3.41 -5.64
N ARG A 377 -7.87 -3.80 -4.45
CA ARG A 377 -6.45 -4.09 -4.17
C ARG A 377 -6.17 -5.58 -4.24
N VAL A 378 -4.98 -5.93 -4.68
CA VAL A 378 -4.50 -7.31 -4.70
C VAL A 378 -3.27 -7.41 -3.83
N ARG A 379 -3.26 -8.37 -2.90
CA ARG A 379 -2.06 -8.76 -2.20
C ARG A 379 -1.52 -10.07 -2.73
N ARG A 380 -0.22 -10.11 -2.96
CA ARG A 380 0.54 -11.34 -3.18
C ARG A 380 1.49 -11.54 -2.00
N THR A 381 1.41 -12.71 -1.38
CA THR A 381 2.29 -13.07 -0.26
C THR A 381 2.96 -14.40 -0.55
N PHE A 382 4.28 -14.46 -0.41
CA PHE A 382 5.09 -15.67 -0.49
C PHE A 382 5.65 -15.97 0.89
N ILE A 383 5.39 -17.16 1.40
CA ILE A 383 5.91 -17.67 2.66
C ILE A 383 6.90 -18.75 2.28
N VAL A 384 8.20 -18.51 2.43
CA VAL A 384 9.25 -19.50 2.18
C VAL A 384 9.80 -19.93 3.51
N THR A 385 9.80 -21.23 3.76
CA THR A 385 10.30 -21.79 5.01
C THR A 385 11.68 -22.38 4.80
N ARG A 386 12.46 -22.43 5.87
CA ARG A 386 13.61 -23.34 5.90
C ARG A 386 13.09 -24.77 5.68
N ARG A 387 13.92 -25.67 5.18
CA ARG A 387 13.67 -27.13 5.16
C ARG A 387 13.67 -27.75 6.58
N LEU A 388 12.98 -27.10 7.52
CA LEU A 388 12.61 -27.59 8.84
C LEU A 388 11.08 -27.66 8.85
N SER A 389 10.53 -28.79 9.28
CA SER A 389 9.09 -28.90 9.46
C SER A 389 8.68 -28.09 10.69
N LEU A 390 8.12 -26.90 10.47
CA LEU A 390 7.49 -26.06 11.49
C LEU A 390 6.00 -25.91 11.13
N PRO A 391 5.20 -27.00 11.21
CA PRO A 391 3.85 -27.01 10.69
C PRO A 391 2.98 -25.95 11.39
N THR A 392 2.98 -25.88 12.71
CA THR A 392 2.13 -24.95 13.46
C THR A 392 2.41 -23.47 13.17
N PRO A 393 3.67 -22.96 13.24
CA PRO A 393 3.96 -21.58 12.84
C PRO A 393 3.61 -21.28 11.38
N THR A 394 3.93 -22.21 10.47
CA THR A 394 3.72 -22.00 9.04
C THR A 394 2.22 -21.96 8.71
N GLU A 395 1.44 -22.90 9.23
CA GLU A 395 -0.02 -22.93 9.08
C GLU A 395 -0.67 -21.68 9.66
N PHE A 396 -0.19 -21.19 10.81
CA PHE A 396 -0.70 -19.95 11.38
C PHE A 396 -0.40 -18.74 10.47
N LEU A 397 0.81 -18.62 9.93
CA LEU A 397 1.15 -17.53 8.99
C LEU A 397 0.38 -17.63 7.67
N VAL A 398 0.20 -18.83 7.13
CA VAL A 398 -0.62 -19.06 5.93
C VAL A 398 -2.06 -18.64 6.21
N LYS A 399 -2.63 -19.07 7.34
CA LYS A 399 -3.98 -18.67 7.78
C LYS A 399 -4.08 -17.15 7.97
N MET A 400 -3.06 -16.53 8.56
CA MET A 400 -3.00 -15.09 8.74
C MET A 400 -3.08 -14.35 7.41
N CYS A 401 -2.29 -14.77 6.42
CA CYS A 401 -2.28 -14.15 5.09
C CYS A 401 -3.55 -14.45 4.28
N ASP A 402 -4.09 -15.66 4.38
CA ASP A 402 -5.35 -16.05 3.75
C ASP A 402 -6.53 -15.22 4.29
N GLN A 403 -6.50 -14.93 5.58
CA GLN A 403 -7.54 -14.16 6.28
C GLN A 403 -7.34 -12.65 6.23
N GLU A 404 -6.35 -12.15 5.47
CA GLU A 404 -6.09 -10.72 5.33
C GLU A 404 -7.27 -9.93 4.75
N PRO A 405 -8.04 -10.42 3.76
CA PRO A 405 -9.19 -9.67 3.25
C PRO A 405 -10.20 -9.26 4.31
N TYR A 406 -10.28 -10.00 5.43
CA TYR A 406 -11.33 -9.89 6.43
C TYR A 406 -10.89 -9.26 7.76
N TRP A 407 -9.59 -9.03 7.99
CA TRP A 407 -9.13 -8.53 9.30
C TRP A 407 -9.67 -7.13 9.60
N LEU A 408 -9.79 -6.28 8.57
CA LEU A 408 -10.29 -4.92 8.74
C LEU A 408 -11.75 -4.94 9.18
N ASP A 409 -12.58 -5.75 8.54
CA ASP A 409 -14.00 -5.89 8.88
C ASP A 409 -14.17 -6.39 10.32
N ARG A 410 -13.42 -7.43 10.71
CA ARG A 410 -13.38 -7.92 12.11
C ARG A 410 -12.92 -6.84 13.09
N THR A 411 -11.96 -6.01 12.69
CA THR A 411 -11.45 -4.93 13.53
C THR A 411 -12.49 -3.83 13.69
N LEU A 412 -13.16 -3.42 12.62
CA LEU A 412 -14.23 -2.42 12.65
C LEU A 412 -15.41 -2.88 13.50
N ALA A 413 -15.76 -4.16 13.43
CA ALA A 413 -16.80 -4.76 14.28
C ALA A 413 -16.41 -4.72 15.76
N ARG A 414 -15.16 -5.09 16.10
CA ARG A 414 -14.62 -5.00 17.47
C ARG A 414 -14.53 -3.57 18.00
N LEU A 415 -14.29 -2.60 17.14
CA LEU A 415 -14.27 -1.17 17.48
C LEU A 415 -15.68 -0.54 17.53
N HIS A 416 -16.73 -1.36 17.33
CA HIS A 416 -18.13 -0.96 17.27
C HIS A 416 -18.38 0.18 16.27
N VAL A 417 -17.70 0.12 15.11
CA VAL A 417 -17.85 1.11 14.04
C VAL A 417 -18.82 0.62 12.97
N ALA A 418 -18.53 -0.54 12.38
CA ALA A 418 -19.30 -1.15 11.30
C ALA A 418 -18.93 -2.62 11.15
N ASP A 419 -19.83 -3.42 10.57
CA ASP A 419 -19.58 -4.85 10.31
C ASP A 419 -18.63 -5.10 9.14
N SER A 420 -18.44 -4.10 8.26
CA SER A 420 -17.47 -4.16 7.17
C SER A 420 -17.01 -2.77 6.73
N ALA A 421 -15.84 -2.73 6.09
CA ALA A 421 -15.31 -1.54 5.44
C ALA A 421 -16.25 -1.03 4.33
N GLN A 422 -16.94 -1.95 3.63
CA GLN A 422 -17.90 -1.59 2.59
C GLN A 422 -19.12 -0.83 3.15
N ALA A 423 -19.52 -1.10 4.39
CA ALA A 423 -20.63 -0.40 5.04
C ALA A 423 -20.33 1.08 5.34
N LEU A 424 -19.06 1.50 5.27
CA LEU A 424 -18.66 2.90 5.39
C LEU A 424 -18.88 3.70 4.11
N LEU A 425 -19.10 3.02 2.97
CA LEU A 425 -19.11 3.62 1.64
C LEU A 425 -20.51 3.64 1.03
N VAL A 426 -20.86 4.73 0.36
CA VAL A 426 -22.05 4.76 -0.50
C VAL A 426 -21.77 3.83 -1.69
N PRO A 427 -22.64 2.85 -1.97
CA PRO A 427 -22.46 1.98 -3.13
C PRO A 427 -22.50 2.80 -4.42
N PRO A 428 -21.61 2.54 -5.39
CA PRO A 428 -21.66 3.25 -6.65
C PRO A 428 -23.00 2.97 -7.36
N PRO A 429 -23.57 3.96 -8.07
CA PRO A 429 -24.83 3.77 -8.78
C PRO A 429 -24.73 2.60 -9.77
N GLY A 430 -25.63 1.62 -9.64
CA GLY A 430 -25.66 0.41 -10.48
C GLY A 430 -24.88 -0.80 -9.94
N ALA A 431 -24.17 -0.69 -8.82
CA ALA A 431 -23.53 -1.85 -8.20
C ALA A 431 -24.54 -2.64 -7.35
N ALA A 432 -24.89 -3.85 -7.80
CA ALA A 432 -25.58 -4.81 -6.95
C ALA A 432 -24.73 -5.08 -5.69
N ALA A 433 -25.36 -5.10 -4.52
CA ALA A 433 -24.70 -5.44 -3.27
C ALA A 433 -24.02 -6.82 -3.42
N ARG A 434 -22.69 -6.85 -3.39
CA ARG A 434 -21.93 -8.10 -3.37
C ARG A 434 -22.19 -8.79 -2.03
N ARG A 435 -23.14 -9.72 -1.98
CA ARG A 435 -23.15 -10.78 -0.98
C ARG A 435 -22.07 -11.78 -1.39
N SER A 436 -21.05 -11.96 -0.56
CA SER A 436 -20.11 -13.07 -0.74
C SER A 436 -20.90 -14.38 -0.63
N PRO A 437 -20.87 -15.27 -1.64
CA PRO A 437 -21.53 -16.57 -1.54
C PRO A 437 -20.80 -17.54 -0.60
N LEU A 438 -19.67 -17.15 0.01
CA LEU A 438 -18.83 -18.03 0.81
C LEU A 438 -18.91 -17.81 2.32
N TRP A 439 -19.84 -16.98 2.82
CA TRP A 439 -20.05 -16.87 4.26
C TRP A 439 -21.47 -16.48 4.64
N THR A 440 -22.24 -17.48 5.06
CA THR A 440 -23.33 -17.33 6.04
C THR A 440 -22.77 -17.76 7.39
N PRO A 441 -22.76 -16.89 8.42
CA PRO A 441 -22.43 -17.35 9.76
C PRO A 441 -23.49 -18.35 10.26
N PRO A 442 -23.14 -19.30 11.14
CA PRO A 442 -24.13 -19.92 12.01
C PRO A 442 -24.76 -18.92 12.98
#